data_AF-A0A7C0UT98-F1
#
_entry.id   AF-A0A7C0UT98-F1
#
_cell.length_a   1.000
_cell.length_b   1.000
_cell.length_c   1.000
_cell.angle_alpha   90.00
_cell.angle_beta   90.00
_cell.angle_gamma   90.00
#
_symmetry.space_group_name_H-M   'P 1'
#
loop_
_entity.id
_entity.type
_entity.pdbx_description
1 polymer ?
#
loop_
_entity_poly.entity_id
_entity_poly.type
_entity_poly.pdbx_seq_one_letter_code
_entity_poly.pdbx_strand_id
1 'polypeptide(L)'
;MRVLKFASILVVLAALTLGCGGEGKHGKSAEETESADDLVEEGKLYLSYGEPDIARQKFLEALEIEPNHPLALYGVPIADSMHTFDVINIIIQYINMFLDPGFEDSKQTGSFDELIDSVLEGYTVDLADEAVEYIDTCLDVGAVEFDMDLPMPIIVDFEHLCDVQGRFAREELLVMWAFNMVWSGAIRHAIALNLDFDISLAMALEDVDFSDVLQGLGEVVDILLQMLNDPGHPHFLTIEDGQVPTYQKAGRDLGRGLLKLNEAFWAITQKPPDNADDIFGYDDTNGNGQWDSGEPIRIPCEGVLDEDEMEWLYAILAVAVDMGNSFIDYSEYDPDPANPDPFDLATLNGILELLDLPPILPSVEIDFGANYV
;
A
#
# COMPACT_ATOMS: atom_id res chain seq x y z
N MET A 1 15.43 -9.85 5.04
CA MET A 1 15.89 -8.75 5.94
C MET A 1 16.07 -7.45 5.18
N ARG A 2 16.79 -7.41 4.05
CA ARG A 2 16.89 -6.17 3.26
C ARG A 2 15.52 -5.71 2.77
N VAL A 3 14.69 -6.62 2.25
CA VAL A 3 13.37 -6.30 1.71
C VAL A 3 12.31 -6.21 2.82
N LEU A 4 12.40 -6.97 3.93
CA LEU A 4 11.55 -6.72 5.10
C LEU A 4 11.82 -5.36 5.76
N LYS A 5 13.09 -4.93 5.86
CA LYS A 5 13.39 -3.54 6.27
C LYS A 5 12.91 -2.54 5.21
N PHE A 6 12.95 -2.89 3.92
CA PHE A 6 12.28 -2.13 2.85
C PHE A 6 10.75 -2.12 2.95
N ALA A 7 10.12 -3.11 3.60
CA ALA A 7 8.67 -3.18 3.82
C ALA A 7 8.23 -2.31 5.00
N SER A 8 8.99 -2.30 6.11
CA SER A 8 8.84 -1.27 7.15
C SER A 8 9.13 0.13 6.61
N ILE A 9 10.07 0.24 5.66
CA ILE A 9 10.33 1.49 4.93
C ILE A 9 9.20 1.77 3.92
N LEU A 10 8.49 0.81 3.34
CA LEU A 10 7.34 1.07 2.45
C LEU A 10 6.15 1.69 3.21
N VAL A 11 5.94 1.32 4.47
CA VAL A 11 4.97 2.00 5.36
C VAL A 11 5.38 3.46 5.64
N VAL A 12 6.65 3.82 5.44
CA VAL A 12 7.19 5.19 5.61
C VAL A 12 7.38 5.93 4.27
N LEU A 13 7.70 5.22 3.18
CA LEU A 13 7.75 5.71 1.79
C LEU A 13 6.36 5.87 1.18
N ALA A 14 5.31 5.32 1.80
CA ALA A 14 3.93 5.73 1.48
C ALA A 14 3.71 7.23 1.74
N ALA A 15 4.50 7.85 2.63
CA ALA A 15 4.58 9.31 2.81
C ALA A 15 5.71 9.96 1.99
N LEU A 16 6.64 9.17 1.44
CA LEU A 16 7.76 9.60 0.61
C LEU A 16 7.82 8.84 -0.72
N THR A 17 6.74 9.00 -1.46
CA THR A 17 6.80 9.42 -2.86
C THR A 17 7.29 8.40 -3.95
N LEU A 18 6.32 8.03 -4.84
CA LEU A 18 6.33 8.41 -6.31
C LEU A 18 7.00 7.22 -7.22
N GLY A 19 6.85 7.02 -8.59
CA GLY A 19 7.92 6.40 -9.53
C GLY A 19 8.10 6.24 -11.15
N CYS A 20 7.42 6.88 -12.15
CA CYS A 20 7.32 6.80 -13.71
C CYS A 20 7.51 5.53 -14.66
N GLY A 21 6.73 5.16 -15.73
CA GLY A 21 5.33 5.41 -16.24
C GLY A 21 5.03 5.41 -17.81
N GLY A 22 3.96 4.77 -18.40
CA GLY A 22 3.39 5.11 -19.77
C GLY A 22 2.63 4.08 -20.73
N GLU A 23 1.58 4.52 -21.48
CA GLU A 23 0.69 3.74 -22.42
C GLU A 23 1.27 3.20 -23.77
N GLY A 24 0.78 2.04 -24.27
CA GLY A 24 1.01 1.52 -25.64
C GLY A 24 -0.25 1.04 -26.41
N LYS A 25 -0.57 1.64 -27.58
CA LYS A 25 -1.79 1.29 -28.37
C LYS A 25 -1.53 0.33 -29.54
N HIS A 26 -2.25 -0.79 -29.60
CA HIS A 26 -2.27 -1.74 -30.73
C HIS A 26 -3.69 -1.93 -31.31
N GLY A 27 -3.78 -2.20 -32.62
CA GLY A 27 -5.04 -2.17 -33.38
C GLY A 27 -5.66 -3.55 -33.59
N LYS A 28 -6.90 -3.76 -33.11
CA LYS A 28 -7.67 -4.99 -33.31
C LYS A 28 -7.88 -5.31 -34.80
N SER A 29 -7.86 -6.60 -35.17
CA SER A 29 -8.12 -7.08 -36.52
C SER A 29 -9.13 -8.25 -36.54
N ALA A 30 -10.34 -7.97 -37.06
CA ALA A 30 -11.40 -8.92 -37.45
C ALA A 30 -11.70 -10.09 -36.50
N GLU A 31 -12.79 -9.97 -35.75
CA GLU A 31 -13.17 -10.87 -34.65
C GLU A 31 -13.40 -12.35 -35.09
N GLU A 32 -12.68 -13.28 -34.45
CA GLU A 32 -13.37 -14.42 -33.83
C GLU A 32 -13.84 -13.96 -32.43
N THR A 33 -14.95 -14.50 -31.92
CA THR A 33 -15.50 -14.05 -30.63
C THR A 33 -14.82 -14.80 -29.49
N GLU A 34 -13.79 -14.18 -28.90
CA GLU A 34 -13.12 -14.60 -27.67
C GLU A 34 -14.15 -14.87 -26.55
N SER A 35 -13.93 -15.92 -25.73
CA SER A 35 -14.76 -16.22 -24.57
C SER A 35 -14.22 -15.60 -23.28
N ALA A 36 -15.02 -15.56 -22.21
CA ALA A 36 -14.57 -15.05 -20.91
C ALA A 36 -13.35 -15.82 -20.36
N ASP A 37 -13.26 -17.14 -20.59
CA ASP A 37 -12.09 -17.94 -20.22
C ASP A 37 -10.85 -17.56 -21.05
N ASP A 38 -10.98 -17.37 -22.37
CA ASP A 38 -9.87 -16.95 -23.23
C ASP A 38 -9.34 -15.57 -22.82
N LEU A 39 -10.25 -14.63 -22.51
CA LEU A 39 -9.94 -13.28 -22.06
C LEU A 39 -9.26 -13.25 -20.68
N VAL A 40 -9.65 -14.14 -19.76
CA VAL A 40 -8.97 -14.30 -18.46
C VAL A 40 -7.54 -14.82 -18.64
N GLU A 41 -7.33 -15.82 -19.49
CA GLU A 41 -5.98 -16.36 -19.73
C GLU A 41 -5.08 -15.38 -20.50
N GLU A 42 -5.64 -14.56 -21.39
CA GLU A 42 -4.92 -13.39 -21.92
C GLU A 42 -4.61 -12.34 -20.84
N GLY A 43 -5.55 -12.07 -19.92
CA GLY A 43 -5.33 -11.17 -18.77
C GLY A 43 -4.16 -11.63 -17.91
N LYS A 44 -4.12 -12.91 -17.52
CA LYS A 44 -2.98 -13.53 -16.81
C LYS A 44 -1.67 -13.41 -17.60
N LEU A 45 -1.72 -13.60 -18.91
CA LEU A 45 -0.53 -13.47 -19.76
C LEU A 45 0.02 -12.04 -19.74
N TYR A 46 -0.85 -11.01 -19.77
CA TYR A 46 -0.44 -9.61 -19.63
C TYR A 46 0.08 -9.27 -18.22
N LEU A 47 -0.50 -9.83 -17.14
CA LEU A 47 0.10 -9.74 -15.79
C LEU A 47 1.55 -10.29 -15.79
N SER A 48 1.79 -11.43 -16.44
CA SER A 48 3.13 -12.04 -16.54
C SER A 48 4.14 -11.26 -17.40
N TYR A 49 3.69 -10.25 -18.14
CA TYR A 49 4.55 -9.33 -18.89
C TYR A 49 4.81 -8.01 -18.16
N GLY A 50 4.14 -7.75 -17.03
CA GLY A 50 4.16 -6.42 -16.39
C GLY A 50 3.35 -5.39 -17.17
N GLU A 51 2.22 -5.79 -17.76
CA GLU A 51 1.33 -4.92 -18.57
C GLU A 51 -0.06 -4.83 -17.90
N PRO A 52 -0.18 -4.26 -16.68
CA PRO A 52 -1.41 -4.34 -15.89
C PRO A 52 -2.61 -3.65 -16.53
N ASP A 53 -2.41 -2.55 -17.26
CA ASP A 53 -3.49 -1.87 -18.02
C ASP A 53 -4.20 -2.81 -19.00
N ILE A 54 -3.41 -3.63 -19.70
CA ILE A 54 -3.92 -4.54 -20.73
C ILE A 54 -4.55 -5.77 -20.07
N ALA A 55 -3.96 -6.24 -18.96
CA ALA A 55 -4.55 -7.29 -18.13
C ALA A 55 -5.93 -6.86 -17.57
N ARG A 56 -6.01 -5.65 -16.98
CA ARG A 56 -7.26 -5.05 -16.51
C ARG A 56 -8.31 -4.99 -17.61
N GLN A 57 -7.94 -4.44 -18.78
CA GLN A 57 -8.87 -4.39 -19.92
C GLN A 57 -9.38 -5.79 -20.29
N LYS A 58 -8.53 -6.80 -20.27
CA LYS A 58 -8.91 -8.18 -20.62
C LYS A 58 -9.83 -8.83 -19.59
N PHE A 59 -9.61 -8.61 -18.29
CA PHE A 59 -10.56 -9.03 -17.26
C PHE A 59 -11.90 -8.29 -17.34
N LEU A 60 -11.90 -6.99 -17.66
CA LEU A 60 -13.14 -6.22 -17.90
C LEU A 60 -13.87 -6.68 -19.17
N GLU A 61 -13.17 -6.96 -20.29
CA GLU A 61 -13.75 -7.55 -21.50
C GLU A 61 -14.37 -8.94 -21.18
N ALA A 62 -13.80 -9.73 -20.26
CA ALA A 62 -14.40 -10.98 -19.79
C ALA A 62 -15.69 -10.76 -18.96
N LEU A 63 -15.71 -9.74 -18.09
CA LEU A 63 -16.88 -9.38 -17.28
C LEU A 63 -18.03 -8.79 -18.11
N GLU A 64 -17.76 -8.16 -19.26
CA GLU A 64 -18.82 -7.80 -20.22
C GLU A 64 -19.55 -9.04 -20.79
N ILE A 65 -18.87 -10.19 -20.88
CA ILE A 65 -19.42 -11.47 -21.35
C ILE A 65 -20.12 -12.22 -20.21
N GLU A 66 -19.46 -12.36 -19.06
CA GLU A 66 -20.01 -13.01 -17.87
C GLU A 66 -19.72 -12.17 -16.60
N PRO A 67 -20.66 -11.30 -16.17
CA PRO A 67 -20.44 -10.32 -15.09
C PRO A 67 -20.09 -10.86 -13.70
N ASN A 68 -20.19 -12.18 -13.50
CA ASN A 68 -19.83 -12.85 -12.24
C ASN A 68 -18.70 -13.86 -12.44
N HIS A 69 -17.91 -13.76 -13.53
CA HIS A 69 -16.86 -14.73 -13.83
C HIS A 69 -15.76 -14.66 -12.76
N PRO A 70 -15.52 -15.73 -11.98
CA PRO A 70 -14.79 -15.63 -10.72
C PRO A 70 -13.34 -15.23 -10.92
N LEU A 71 -12.68 -15.76 -11.97
CA LEU A 71 -11.29 -15.43 -12.27
C LEU A 71 -11.13 -14.02 -12.85
N ALA A 72 -12.15 -13.48 -13.53
CA ALA A 72 -12.12 -12.11 -14.03
C ALA A 72 -12.34 -11.09 -12.90
N LEU A 73 -13.32 -11.34 -12.02
CA LEU A 73 -13.52 -10.53 -10.81
C LEU A 73 -12.25 -10.49 -9.93
N TYR A 74 -11.52 -11.61 -9.83
CA TYR A 74 -10.27 -11.71 -9.09
C TYR A 74 -9.09 -11.03 -9.82
N GLY A 75 -9.05 -11.14 -11.15
CA GLY A 75 -7.98 -10.58 -11.97
C GLY A 75 -7.90 -9.04 -11.95
N VAL A 76 -9.06 -8.35 -11.89
CA VAL A 76 -9.10 -6.87 -11.83
C VAL A 76 -8.32 -6.30 -10.63
N PRO A 77 -8.59 -6.65 -9.35
CA PRO A 77 -7.85 -6.09 -8.22
C PRO A 77 -6.37 -6.50 -8.18
N ILE A 78 -5.96 -7.60 -8.81
CA ILE A 78 -4.52 -7.89 -9.03
C ILE A 78 -3.94 -6.87 -10.01
N ALA A 79 -4.58 -6.67 -11.16
CA ALA A 79 -4.16 -5.69 -12.17
C ALA A 79 -4.16 -4.26 -11.61
N ASP A 80 -5.13 -3.89 -10.79
CA ASP A 80 -5.23 -2.56 -10.18
C ASP A 80 -4.19 -2.35 -9.08
N SER A 81 -3.85 -3.39 -8.33
CA SER A 81 -2.74 -3.35 -7.37
C SER A 81 -1.38 -3.26 -8.09
N MET A 82 -1.21 -3.94 -9.23
CA MET A 82 -0.03 -3.79 -10.09
C MET A 82 0.04 -2.40 -10.74
N HIS A 83 -1.06 -1.89 -11.30
CA HIS A 83 -1.12 -0.51 -11.81
C HIS A 83 -0.86 0.50 -10.69
N THR A 84 -1.30 0.20 -9.47
CA THR A 84 -0.97 1.01 -8.30
C THR A 84 0.53 0.99 -8.01
N PHE A 85 1.21 -0.15 -8.11
CA PHE A 85 2.68 -0.18 -8.11
C PHE A 85 3.27 0.57 -9.31
N ASP A 86 2.63 0.56 -10.48
CA ASP A 86 3.00 1.38 -11.63
C ASP A 86 2.56 2.85 -11.55
N VAL A 87 1.91 3.30 -10.47
CA VAL A 87 1.61 4.72 -10.18
C VAL A 87 2.42 5.22 -8.98
N ILE A 88 2.69 4.33 -8.01
CA ILE A 88 3.94 4.30 -7.26
C ILE A 88 5.14 4.14 -8.23
N ASN A 89 4.91 3.81 -9.51
CA ASN A 89 5.80 4.05 -10.64
C ASN A 89 5.22 5.00 -11.73
N ILE A 90 4.45 6.06 -11.43
CA ILE A 90 4.21 7.22 -12.35
C ILE A 90 5.01 8.46 -11.91
N ILE A 91 5.42 8.45 -10.64
CA ILE A 91 5.56 9.66 -9.86
C ILE A 91 7.10 10.05 -9.56
N ILE A 92 8.05 9.37 -8.86
CA ILE A 92 9.47 9.65 -8.38
C ILE A 92 10.41 10.15 -9.42
N GLN A 93 10.22 9.76 -10.67
CA GLN A 93 11.06 10.29 -11.72
C GLN A 93 10.75 11.79 -11.86
N TYR A 94 9.58 12.26 -11.40
CA TYR A 94 9.32 13.64 -11.01
C TYR A 94 9.99 14.06 -9.68
N ILE A 95 9.92 13.34 -8.53
CA ILE A 95 10.55 13.81 -7.27
C ILE A 95 12.06 13.94 -7.41
N ASN A 96 12.73 12.90 -7.90
CA ASN A 96 14.16 12.86 -8.15
C ASN A 96 14.56 13.86 -9.25
N MET A 97 13.65 14.21 -10.18
CA MET A 97 13.86 15.30 -11.14
C MET A 97 13.67 16.69 -10.51
N PHE A 98 12.77 16.86 -9.55
CA PHE A 98 12.61 18.12 -8.80
C PHE A 98 13.68 18.30 -7.72
N LEU A 99 14.25 17.20 -7.20
CA LEU A 99 15.37 17.18 -6.27
C LEU A 99 16.72 17.28 -6.98
N ASP A 100 16.87 16.83 -8.24
CA ASP A 100 18.12 16.95 -9.02
C ASP A 100 18.63 18.40 -9.02
N PRO A 101 19.80 18.70 -8.42
CA PRO A 101 20.37 20.04 -8.40
C PRO A 101 20.71 20.63 -9.78
N GLY A 102 20.62 19.82 -10.84
CA GLY A 102 20.70 20.23 -12.25
C GLY A 102 19.39 20.74 -12.86
N PHE A 103 18.25 20.61 -12.18
CA PHE A 103 16.94 21.03 -12.69
C PHE A 103 16.76 22.57 -12.60
N GLU A 104 17.20 23.28 -13.65
CA GLU A 104 16.94 24.72 -13.75
C GLU A 104 15.41 24.99 -13.77
N ASP A 105 14.93 25.76 -12.77
CA ASP A 105 13.57 26.32 -12.70
C ASP A 105 13.23 27.11 -13.98
N SER A 106 12.71 26.37 -14.95
CA SER A 106 12.60 26.79 -16.34
C SER A 106 11.19 27.23 -16.71
N LYS A 107 10.42 27.69 -15.70
CA LYS A 107 9.12 28.34 -15.85
C LYS A 107 8.04 27.46 -16.47
N GLN A 108 8.01 26.17 -16.10
CA GLN A 108 6.77 25.42 -16.23
C GLN A 108 5.81 25.95 -15.16
N THR A 109 4.66 26.48 -15.60
CA THR A 109 3.70 27.17 -14.73
C THR A 109 2.41 26.37 -14.54
N GLY A 110 2.48 25.05 -14.67
CA GLY A 110 1.60 24.17 -13.90
C GLY A 110 2.37 23.83 -12.63
N SER A 111 1.72 23.88 -11.47
CA SER A 111 2.39 23.55 -10.22
C SER A 111 2.63 22.05 -10.09
N PHE A 112 3.51 21.68 -9.17
CA PHE A 112 3.74 20.29 -8.79
C PHE A 112 2.43 19.66 -8.25
N ASP A 113 1.69 20.45 -7.48
CA ASP A 113 0.34 20.21 -6.97
C ASP A 113 -0.68 19.92 -8.09
N GLU A 114 -0.77 20.72 -9.17
CA GLU A 114 -1.69 20.41 -10.30
C GLU A 114 -1.43 19.03 -10.94
N LEU A 115 -0.18 18.56 -10.94
CA LEU A 115 0.19 17.22 -11.41
C LEU A 115 -0.12 16.15 -10.37
N ILE A 116 0.21 16.40 -9.09
CA ILE A 116 -0.08 15.51 -7.97
C ILE A 116 -1.59 15.24 -7.87
N ASP A 117 -2.42 16.28 -7.78
CA ASP A 117 -3.87 16.15 -7.65
C ASP A 117 -4.46 15.34 -8.81
N SER A 118 -4.03 15.65 -10.04
CA SER A 118 -4.55 15.01 -11.25
C SER A 118 -4.28 13.51 -11.35
N VAL A 119 -3.17 13.01 -10.77
CA VAL A 119 -2.80 11.58 -10.82
C VAL A 119 -3.17 10.85 -9.53
N LEU A 120 -3.05 11.51 -8.37
CA LEU A 120 -3.44 10.94 -7.09
C LEU A 120 -4.96 10.77 -6.97
N GLU A 121 -5.74 11.82 -7.24
CA GLU A 121 -7.21 11.77 -7.12
C GLU A 121 -7.83 10.96 -8.27
N GLY A 122 -7.58 11.36 -9.52
CA GLY A 122 -8.32 10.87 -10.69
C GLY A 122 -7.88 9.53 -11.28
N TYR A 123 -6.82 8.90 -10.74
CA TYR A 123 -6.40 7.54 -11.10
C TYR A 123 -6.25 6.69 -9.84
N THR A 124 -5.30 7.03 -8.98
CA THR A 124 -4.86 6.12 -7.92
C THR A 124 -5.93 5.82 -6.87
N VAL A 125 -6.66 6.85 -6.47
CA VAL A 125 -7.73 6.75 -5.46
C VAL A 125 -8.98 6.06 -5.99
N ASP A 126 -9.41 6.41 -7.20
CA ASP A 126 -10.58 5.78 -7.84
C ASP A 126 -10.31 4.30 -8.18
N LEU A 127 -9.09 3.95 -8.63
CA LEU A 127 -8.70 2.55 -8.84
C LEU A 127 -8.61 1.75 -7.53
N ALA A 128 -8.07 2.33 -6.45
CA ALA A 128 -7.99 1.63 -5.17
C ALA A 128 -9.38 1.41 -4.54
N ASP A 129 -10.30 2.37 -4.67
CA ASP A 129 -11.68 2.21 -4.25
C ASP A 129 -12.44 1.19 -5.15
N GLU A 130 -12.22 1.19 -6.49
CA GLU A 130 -12.82 0.19 -7.42
C GLU A 130 -12.26 -1.23 -7.16
N ALA A 131 -10.96 -1.38 -6.90
CA ALA A 131 -10.34 -2.66 -6.55
C ALA A 131 -10.94 -3.25 -5.26
N VAL A 132 -11.23 -2.41 -4.26
CA VAL A 132 -11.92 -2.83 -3.03
C VAL A 132 -13.35 -3.31 -3.32
N GLU A 133 -14.10 -2.63 -4.20
CA GLU A 133 -15.44 -3.10 -4.62
C GLU A 133 -15.37 -4.46 -5.37
N TYR A 134 -14.37 -4.69 -6.22
CA TYR A 134 -14.16 -6.00 -6.84
C TYR A 134 -13.77 -7.10 -5.84
N ILE A 135 -12.93 -6.80 -4.84
CA ILE A 135 -12.55 -7.77 -3.81
C ILE A 135 -13.76 -8.14 -2.93
N ASP A 136 -14.53 -7.15 -2.46
CA ASP A 136 -15.76 -7.43 -1.69
C ASP A 136 -16.74 -8.26 -2.54
N THR A 137 -16.87 -7.96 -3.85
CA THR A 137 -17.66 -8.77 -4.80
C THR A 137 -17.13 -10.21 -4.93
N CYS A 138 -15.81 -10.42 -5.02
CA CYS A 138 -15.19 -11.75 -5.07
C CYS A 138 -15.55 -12.58 -3.82
N LEU A 139 -15.42 -11.96 -2.64
CA LEU A 139 -15.70 -12.58 -1.35
C LEU A 139 -17.19 -12.96 -1.22
N ASP A 140 -18.10 -12.09 -1.68
CA ASP A 140 -19.56 -12.32 -1.64
C ASP A 140 -20.03 -13.43 -2.61
N VAL A 141 -19.44 -13.54 -3.82
CA VAL A 141 -19.79 -14.61 -4.77
C VAL A 141 -19.05 -15.93 -4.50
N GLY A 142 -18.02 -15.92 -3.65
CA GLY A 142 -17.17 -17.08 -3.37
C GLY A 142 -16.10 -17.34 -4.44
N ALA A 143 -15.66 -16.30 -5.17
CA ALA A 143 -14.52 -16.34 -6.06
C ALA A 143 -13.23 -16.23 -5.22
N VAL A 144 -12.69 -17.37 -4.78
CA VAL A 144 -11.65 -17.44 -3.74
C VAL A 144 -10.36 -18.16 -4.15
N GLU A 145 -10.17 -18.46 -5.43
CA GLU A 145 -8.94 -19.06 -5.97
C GLU A 145 -8.66 -18.48 -7.38
N PHE A 146 -7.40 -18.11 -7.64
CA PHE A 146 -6.90 -17.63 -8.93
C PHE A 146 -5.45 -18.11 -9.12
N ASP A 147 -5.23 -19.02 -10.07
CA ASP A 147 -3.92 -19.63 -10.31
C ASP A 147 -3.11 -18.88 -11.39
N MET A 148 -1.88 -18.51 -11.05
CA MET A 148 -0.87 -17.93 -11.96
C MET A 148 0.27 -18.92 -12.23
N ASP A 149 0.17 -19.63 -13.36
CA ASP A 149 1.20 -20.53 -13.89
C ASP A 149 2.49 -19.82 -14.36
N LEU A 150 2.44 -18.50 -14.54
CA LEU A 150 3.54 -17.66 -15.01
C LEU A 150 3.92 -16.60 -13.96
N PRO A 151 5.20 -16.26 -13.82
CA PRO A 151 5.66 -15.22 -12.91
C PRO A 151 5.12 -13.84 -13.31
N MET A 152 4.52 -13.17 -12.33
CA MET A 152 4.06 -11.79 -12.36
C MET A 152 5.16 -10.91 -11.74
N PRO A 153 5.87 -10.08 -12.53
CA PRO A 153 6.99 -9.30 -12.03
C PRO A 153 6.50 -8.11 -11.20
N ILE A 154 7.05 -7.93 -10.00
CA ILE A 154 6.92 -6.71 -9.21
C ILE A 154 8.14 -5.83 -9.49
N ILE A 155 7.88 -4.65 -10.04
CA ILE A 155 8.90 -3.68 -10.45
C ILE A 155 8.68 -2.40 -9.64
N VAL A 156 9.75 -1.80 -9.11
CA VAL A 156 9.74 -0.48 -8.46
C VAL A 156 10.98 0.31 -8.88
N ASP A 157 10.82 1.58 -9.27
CA ASP A 157 11.90 2.44 -9.83
C ASP A 157 12.69 1.77 -10.98
N PHE A 158 11.96 1.07 -11.86
CA PHE A 158 12.48 0.15 -12.90
C PHE A 158 13.36 -1.03 -12.42
N GLU A 159 13.61 -1.19 -11.11
CA GLU A 159 14.26 -2.38 -10.57
C GLU A 159 13.24 -3.52 -10.38
N HIS A 160 13.58 -4.71 -10.87
CA HIS A 160 12.82 -5.93 -10.58
C HIS A 160 13.06 -6.33 -9.13
N LEU A 161 12.03 -6.19 -8.28
CA LEU A 161 12.10 -6.59 -6.88
C LEU A 161 11.99 -8.10 -6.74
N CYS A 162 11.02 -8.70 -7.43
CA CYS A 162 10.71 -10.13 -7.35
C CYS A 162 9.68 -10.57 -8.39
N ASP A 163 9.53 -11.88 -8.53
CA ASP A 163 8.42 -12.53 -9.23
C ASP A 163 7.42 -13.11 -8.24
N VAL A 164 6.13 -12.89 -8.46
CA VAL A 164 5.01 -13.51 -7.72
C VAL A 164 4.34 -14.54 -8.63
N GLN A 165 4.12 -15.76 -8.16
CA GLN A 165 3.50 -16.85 -8.94
C GLN A 165 2.82 -17.86 -8.01
N GLY A 166 1.97 -18.73 -8.56
CA GLY A 166 1.24 -19.74 -7.81
C GLY A 166 -0.22 -19.36 -7.59
N ARG A 167 -0.84 -19.93 -6.56
CA ARG A 167 -2.26 -19.71 -6.23
C ARG A 167 -2.44 -18.50 -5.34
N PHE A 168 -3.20 -17.53 -5.84
CA PHE A 168 -3.84 -16.52 -5.02
C PHE A 168 -5.15 -17.11 -4.47
N ALA A 169 -5.42 -16.97 -3.17
CA ALA A 169 -6.65 -17.43 -2.54
C ALA A 169 -7.34 -16.33 -1.71
N ARG A 170 -8.43 -16.66 -1.02
CA ARG A 170 -9.16 -15.72 -0.14
C ARG A 170 -8.24 -14.88 0.76
N GLU A 171 -7.16 -15.45 1.27
CA GLU A 171 -6.20 -14.78 2.15
C GLU A 171 -5.44 -13.66 1.40
N GLU A 172 -5.01 -13.93 0.17
CA GLU A 172 -4.41 -12.95 -0.74
C GLU A 172 -5.37 -11.81 -1.11
N LEU A 173 -6.68 -12.08 -1.27
CA LEU A 173 -7.70 -11.02 -1.43
C LEU A 173 -7.71 -10.05 -0.23
N LEU A 174 -7.62 -10.57 1.00
CA LEU A 174 -7.64 -9.73 2.21
C LEU A 174 -6.36 -8.88 2.31
N VAL A 175 -5.20 -9.40 1.86
CA VAL A 175 -3.96 -8.60 1.77
C VAL A 175 -4.09 -7.48 0.75
N MET A 176 -4.63 -7.75 -0.45
CA MET A 176 -4.86 -6.71 -1.46
C MET A 176 -5.88 -5.67 -1.02
N TRP A 177 -6.94 -6.07 -0.29
CA TRP A 177 -7.93 -5.16 0.30
C TRP A 177 -7.27 -4.25 1.33
N ALA A 178 -6.46 -4.81 2.23
CA ALA A 178 -5.71 -4.05 3.22
C ALA A 178 -4.77 -3.03 2.56
N PHE A 179 -4.02 -3.46 1.55
CA PHE A 179 -3.11 -2.60 0.77
C PHE A 179 -3.85 -1.44 0.11
N ASN A 180 -4.87 -1.71 -0.70
CA ASN A 180 -5.62 -0.66 -1.42
C ASN A 180 -6.31 0.32 -0.47
N MET A 181 -6.81 -0.15 0.68
CA MET A 181 -7.42 0.70 1.71
C MET A 181 -6.41 1.59 2.44
N VAL A 182 -5.26 1.05 2.85
CA VAL A 182 -4.17 1.85 3.43
C VAL A 182 -3.65 2.87 2.40
N TRP A 183 -3.55 2.46 1.13
CA TRP A 183 -3.04 3.30 0.05
C TRP A 183 -3.99 4.44 -0.34
N SER A 184 -5.29 4.14 -0.56
CA SER A 184 -6.35 5.15 -0.75
C SER A 184 -6.41 6.09 0.45
N GLY A 185 -6.31 5.56 1.68
CA GLY A 185 -6.26 6.35 2.91
C GLY A 185 -5.03 7.27 3.04
N ALA A 186 -3.85 6.83 2.60
CA ALA A 186 -2.63 7.63 2.60
C ALA A 186 -2.68 8.75 1.54
N ILE A 187 -3.13 8.43 0.33
CA ILE A 187 -3.28 9.43 -0.73
C ILE A 187 -4.38 10.45 -0.40
N ARG A 188 -5.52 10.02 0.12
CA ARG A 188 -6.60 10.95 0.54
C ARG A 188 -6.15 11.84 1.70
N HIS A 189 -5.14 11.47 2.49
CA HIS A 189 -4.46 12.38 3.41
C HIS A 189 -3.61 13.42 2.66
N ALA A 190 -2.78 13.00 1.70
CA ALA A 190 -1.94 13.90 0.91
C ALA A 190 -2.76 14.94 0.12
N ILE A 191 -3.88 14.54 -0.50
CA ILE A 191 -4.80 15.44 -1.23
C ILE A 191 -5.54 16.40 -0.27
N ALA A 192 -5.85 15.96 0.95
CA ALA A 192 -6.66 16.75 1.87
C ALA A 192 -5.86 17.76 2.72
N LEU A 193 -4.54 17.58 2.80
CA LEU A 193 -3.61 18.45 3.51
C LEU A 193 -2.95 19.43 2.53
N ASN A 194 -2.81 20.68 2.95
CA ASN A 194 -2.05 21.67 2.21
C ASN A 194 -0.56 21.31 2.24
N LEU A 195 -0.03 20.90 1.08
CA LEU A 195 1.39 20.56 0.87
C LEU A 195 2.19 21.71 0.25
N ASP A 196 1.78 22.96 0.48
CA ASP A 196 2.55 24.16 0.14
C ASP A 196 3.73 24.30 1.13
N PHE A 197 4.97 24.17 0.65
CA PHE A 197 6.20 24.30 1.43
C PHE A 197 7.39 24.81 0.61
N ASP A 198 8.40 25.38 1.26
CA ASP A 198 9.68 25.71 0.61
C ASP A 198 10.42 24.41 0.27
N ILE A 199 10.42 24.05 -1.01
CA ILE A 199 11.08 22.83 -1.53
C ILE A 199 12.59 22.80 -1.21
N SER A 200 13.25 23.95 -0.98
CA SER A 200 14.65 23.96 -0.57
C SER A 200 14.89 23.46 0.87
N LEU A 201 13.86 23.45 1.73
CA LEU A 201 13.88 22.74 3.01
C LEU A 201 13.75 21.23 2.79
N ALA A 202 12.89 20.79 1.86
CA ALA A 202 12.76 19.37 1.52
C ALA A 202 14.02 18.82 0.83
N MET A 203 14.70 19.59 -0.03
CA MET A 203 15.99 19.22 -0.62
C MET A 203 17.09 18.99 0.43
N ALA A 204 16.99 19.60 1.61
CA ALA A 204 17.93 19.34 2.71
C ALA A 204 17.84 17.89 3.25
N LEU A 205 16.80 17.13 2.88
CA LEU A 205 16.69 15.70 3.19
C LEU A 205 17.70 14.85 2.38
N GLU A 206 18.22 15.32 1.24
CA GLU A 206 19.25 14.59 0.47
C GLU A 206 20.62 14.59 1.17
N ASP A 207 20.93 15.63 1.94
CA ASP A 207 22.19 15.76 2.70
C ASP A 207 22.19 14.94 4.02
N VAL A 208 21.09 14.26 4.36
CA VAL A 208 20.90 13.55 5.64
C VAL A 208 21.66 12.21 5.67
N ASP A 209 22.58 12.06 6.62
CA ASP A 209 23.42 10.86 6.75
C ASP A 209 22.74 9.77 7.60
N PHE A 210 21.88 8.97 6.96
CA PHE A 210 21.24 7.80 7.56
C PHE A 210 22.21 6.66 7.94
N SER A 211 23.53 6.82 7.85
CA SER A 211 24.48 5.86 8.44
C SER A 211 24.54 5.92 9.97
N ASP A 212 24.10 7.02 10.58
CA ASP A 212 23.59 7.05 11.97
C ASP A 212 22.09 7.38 11.93
N VAL A 213 21.26 6.36 12.06
CA VAL A 213 19.80 6.49 11.93
C VAL A 213 19.20 7.42 13.00
N LEU A 214 19.81 7.57 14.18
CA LEU A 214 19.33 8.55 15.18
C LEU A 214 19.70 9.98 14.79
N GLN A 215 20.88 10.20 14.20
CA GLN A 215 21.22 11.51 13.65
C GLN A 215 20.29 11.84 12.48
N GLY A 216 20.10 10.91 11.54
CA GLY A 216 19.25 11.11 10.37
C GLY A 216 17.79 11.39 10.72
N LEU A 217 17.20 10.63 11.64
CA LEU A 217 15.84 10.92 12.15
C LEU A 217 15.76 12.27 12.87
N GLY A 218 16.81 12.69 13.58
CA GLY A 218 16.91 14.02 14.18
C GLY A 218 16.92 15.14 13.13
N GLU A 219 17.69 14.98 12.06
CA GLU A 219 17.80 15.94 10.96
C GLU A 219 16.48 16.02 10.16
N VAL A 220 15.81 14.89 9.89
CA VAL A 220 14.46 14.85 9.30
C VAL A 220 13.44 15.58 10.17
N VAL A 221 13.45 15.37 11.49
CA VAL A 221 12.53 16.06 12.42
C VAL A 221 12.83 17.56 12.48
N ASP A 222 14.09 17.97 12.51
CA ASP A 222 14.47 19.39 12.47
C ASP A 222 14.07 20.06 11.13
N ILE A 223 14.09 19.33 10.01
CA ILE A 223 13.59 19.81 8.70
C ILE A 223 12.06 19.95 8.72
N LEU A 224 11.32 18.93 9.14
CA LEU A 224 9.86 18.97 9.25
C LEU A 224 9.38 20.08 10.20
N LEU A 225 10.10 20.30 11.31
CA LEU A 225 9.84 21.41 12.23
C LEU A 225 10.16 22.77 11.62
N GLN A 226 11.13 22.89 10.70
CA GLN A 226 11.37 24.14 9.96
C GLN A 226 10.21 24.42 8.98
N MET A 227 9.77 23.42 8.22
CA MET A 227 8.63 23.54 7.30
C MET A 227 7.34 23.94 8.05
N LEU A 228 7.02 23.26 9.16
CA LEU A 228 5.88 23.58 10.04
C LEU A 228 5.93 24.96 10.72
N ASN A 229 7.08 25.63 10.70
CA ASN A 229 7.25 26.97 11.29
C ASN A 229 7.60 28.04 10.24
N ASP A 230 7.50 27.74 8.94
CA ASP A 230 7.84 28.68 7.88
C ASP A 230 6.78 29.80 7.76
N PRO A 231 7.13 31.08 7.98
CA PRO A 231 6.20 32.20 7.81
C PRO A 231 5.81 32.49 6.35
N GLY A 232 6.49 31.89 5.37
CA GLY A 232 6.12 31.89 3.95
C GLY A 232 5.01 30.91 3.64
N HIS A 233 5.00 29.74 4.30
CA HIS A 233 4.10 28.63 4.07
C HIS A 233 3.27 28.26 5.32
N PRO A 234 2.52 29.22 5.92
CA PRO A 234 1.90 29.08 7.24
C PRO A 234 0.68 28.13 7.29
N HIS A 235 0.43 27.39 6.23
CA HIS A 235 -0.66 26.44 6.07
C HIS A 235 -0.19 25.00 5.85
N PHE A 236 1.11 24.75 5.78
CA PHE A 236 1.69 23.41 5.61
C PHE A 236 1.10 22.41 6.63
N LEU A 237 0.59 21.27 6.12
CA LEU A 237 -0.11 20.22 6.88
C LEU A 237 -1.38 20.68 7.62
N THR A 238 -2.02 21.77 7.18
CA THR A 238 -3.41 22.11 7.57
C THR A 238 -4.40 21.58 6.52
N ILE A 239 -5.63 21.25 6.92
CA ILE A 239 -6.65 20.72 6.00
C ILE A 239 -7.15 21.83 5.07
N GLU A 240 -7.19 21.56 3.78
CA GLU A 240 -7.61 22.51 2.74
C GLU A 240 -9.11 22.89 2.81
N ASP A 241 -9.44 24.05 2.22
CA ASP A 241 -10.74 24.72 2.32
C ASP A 241 -11.85 23.95 1.56
N GLY A 242 -12.39 22.92 2.21
CA GLY A 242 -13.40 22.00 1.66
C GLY A 242 -12.99 20.52 1.65
N GLN A 243 -11.72 20.20 1.90
CA GLN A 243 -11.22 18.81 1.89
C GLN A 243 -11.49 18.01 3.18
N VAL A 244 -12.20 18.59 4.16
CA VAL A 244 -12.59 17.88 5.40
C VAL A 244 -13.26 16.51 5.12
N PRO A 245 -14.23 16.35 4.18
CA PRO A 245 -14.81 15.03 3.91
C PRO A 245 -13.79 14.02 3.34
N THR A 246 -12.82 14.50 2.57
CA THR A 246 -11.72 13.71 2.00
C THR A 246 -10.81 13.22 3.13
N TYR A 247 -10.38 14.12 4.02
CA TYR A 247 -9.62 13.80 5.23
C TYR A 247 -10.36 12.80 6.13
N GLN A 248 -11.66 12.99 6.33
CA GLN A 248 -12.52 12.08 7.09
C GLN A 248 -12.64 10.68 6.45
N LYS A 249 -12.72 10.57 5.11
CA LYS A 249 -12.63 9.27 4.43
C LYS A 249 -11.23 8.67 4.59
N ALA A 250 -10.19 9.48 4.44
CA ALA A 250 -8.80 9.08 4.54
C ALA A 250 -8.47 8.38 5.88
N GLY A 251 -8.91 8.95 7.01
CA GLY A 251 -8.76 8.32 8.33
C GLY A 251 -9.47 6.98 8.45
N ARG A 252 -10.76 6.91 8.07
CA ARG A 252 -11.53 5.66 8.10
C ARG A 252 -10.93 4.58 7.22
N ASP A 253 -10.40 4.94 6.04
CA ASP A 253 -9.84 3.97 5.12
C ASP A 253 -8.47 3.43 5.58
N LEU A 254 -7.60 4.30 6.13
CA LEU A 254 -6.38 3.87 6.83
C LEU A 254 -6.72 2.88 7.95
N GLY A 255 -7.64 3.24 8.84
CA GLY A 255 -8.01 2.41 9.98
C GLY A 255 -8.56 1.04 9.58
N ARG A 256 -9.52 1.03 8.63
CA ARG A 256 -10.05 -0.21 8.04
C ARG A 256 -8.97 -1.06 7.40
N GLY A 257 -8.06 -0.45 6.62
CA GLY A 257 -6.98 -1.16 5.92
C GLY A 257 -5.97 -1.80 6.88
N LEU A 258 -5.55 -1.07 7.91
CA LEU A 258 -4.62 -1.58 8.95
C LEU A 258 -5.25 -2.74 9.74
N LEU A 259 -6.53 -2.64 10.11
CA LEU A 259 -7.23 -3.74 10.77
C LEU A 259 -7.42 -4.96 9.85
N LYS A 260 -7.63 -4.74 8.55
CA LYS A 260 -7.70 -5.81 7.55
C LYS A 260 -6.35 -6.51 7.37
N LEU A 261 -5.22 -5.80 7.45
CA LEU A 261 -3.89 -6.41 7.37
C LEU A 261 -3.70 -7.47 8.48
N ASN A 262 -4.15 -7.15 9.69
CA ASN A 262 -4.17 -8.10 10.81
C ASN A 262 -5.17 -9.24 10.59
N GLU A 263 -6.38 -8.99 10.07
CA GLU A 263 -7.32 -10.07 9.69
C GLU A 263 -6.73 -11.02 8.64
N ALA A 264 -6.05 -10.48 7.62
CA ALA A 264 -5.40 -11.24 6.56
C ALA A 264 -4.28 -12.13 7.11
N PHE A 265 -3.43 -11.59 7.99
CA PHE A 265 -2.39 -12.35 8.68
C PHE A 265 -2.97 -13.55 9.44
N TRP A 266 -3.98 -13.34 10.29
CA TRP A 266 -4.59 -14.43 11.03
C TRP A 266 -5.34 -15.42 10.13
N ALA A 267 -5.86 -14.99 8.98
CA ALA A 267 -6.44 -15.90 7.99
C ALA A 267 -5.36 -16.80 7.34
N ILE A 268 -4.17 -16.27 7.02
CA ILE A 268 -3.02 -17.05 6.51
C ILE A 268 -2.62 -18.15 7.52
N THR A 269 -2.55 -17.85 8.83
CA THR A 269 -2.25 -18.87 9.86
C THR A 269 -3.32 -19.96 10.00
N GLN A 270 -4.55 -19.72 9.52
CA GLN A 270 -5.67 -20.67 9.60
C GLN A 270 -5.77 -21.57 8.35
N LYS A 271 -4.95 -21.32 7.32
CA LYS A 271 -4.90 -22.07 6.06
C LYS A 271 -4.30 -23.48 6.30
N PRO A 272 -4.76 -24.55 5.63
CA PRO A 272 -4.08 -25.85 5.68
C PRO A 272 -2.68 -25.76 5.03
N PRO A 273 -1.65 -26.46 5.54
CA PRO A 273 -0.27 -26.27 5.08
C PRO A 273 0.11 -27.04 3.80
N ASP A 274 -0.80 -27.87 3.26
CA ASP A 274 -0.56 -28.76 2.11
C ASP A 274 -0.45 -28.01 0.75
N ASN A 275 -0.24 -26.68 0.82
CA ASN A 275 -0.26 -25.74 -0.30
C ASN A 275 1.16 -25.24 -0.61
N ALA A 276 1.97 -26.08 -1.25
CA ALA A 276 3.32 -25.69 -1.69
C ALA A 276 3.31 -24.51 -2.69
N ASP A 277 2.22 -24.37 -3.44
CA ASP A 277 2.04 -23.38 -4.51
C ASP A 277 1.30 -22.11 -4.05
N ASP A 278 0.96 -21.97 -2.76
CA ASP A 278 0.34 -20.74 -2.22
C ASP A 278 1.35 -19.59 -2.11
N ILE A 279 0.85 -18.38 -2.35
CA ILE A 279 1.61 -17.13 -2.33
C ILE A 279 1.97 -16.71 -0.89
N PHE A 280 1.00 -16.68 0.04
CA PHE A 280 1.25 -16.58 1.48
C PHE A 280 0.96 -17.91 2.19
N GLY A 281 1.73 -18.21 3.24
CA GLY A 281 1.54 -19.43 4.04
C GLY A 281 2.43 -19.48 5.28
N TYR A 282 2.76 -20.67 5.73
CA TYR A 282 3.72 -20.94 6.81
C TYR A 282 4.43 -22.28 6.57
N ASP A 283 5.48 -22.57 7.34
CA ASP A 283 6.13 -23.88 7.37
C ASP A 283 5.60 -24.69 8.58
N ASP A 284 4.88 -25.79 8.34
CA ASP A 284 4.41 -26.73 9.39
C ASP A 284 5.59 -27.58 9.89
N THR A 285 6.48 -26.93 10.64
CA THR A 285 7.73 -27.51 11.15
C THR A 285 7.51 -28.73 12.05
N ASN A 286 6.34 -28.81 12.69
CA ASN A 286 6.00 -29.87 13.64
C ASN A 286 5.16 -31.00 12.99
N GLY A 287 4.56 -30.76 11.83
CA GLY A 287 3.88 -31.74 10.98
C GLY A 287 2.48 -32.11 11.44
N ASN A 288 1.72 -31.14 11.99
CA ASN A 288 0.39 -31.40 12.57
C ASN A 288 -0.81 -30.98 11.69
N GLY A 289 -0.56 -30.20 10.62
CA GLY A 289 -1.59 -29.70 9.70
C GLY A 289 -2.19 -28.35 10.07
N GLN A 290 -1.60 -27.60 11.01
CA GLN A 290 -2.04 -26.30 11.51
C GLN A 290 -0.82 -25.44 11.89
N TRP A 291 -0.94 -24.12 11.82
CA TRP A 291 0.11 -23.20 12.31
C TRP A 291 0.16 -23.19 13.84
N ASP A 292 1.33 -23.51 14.40
CA ASP A 292 1.61 -23.32 15.82
C ASP A 292 2.40 -22.03 16.11
N SER A 293 2.21 -21.47 17.31
CA SER A 293 2.87 -20.22 17.71
C SER A 293 4.39 -20.38 17.76
N GLY A 294 5.08 -19.65 16.88
CA GLY A 294 6.53 -19.73 16.67
C GLY A 294 6.94 -20.43 15.36
N GLU A 295 5.99 -20.92 14.56
CA GLU A 295 6.29 -21.42 13.21
C GLU A 295 6.40 -20.25 12.20
N PRO A 296 7.38 -20.28 11.29
CA PRO A 296 7.70 -19.14 10.44
C PRO A 296 6.69 -18.98 9.30
N ILE A 297 6.42 -17.73 8.95
CA ILE A 297 5.48 -17.33 7.90
C ILE A 297 6.21 -17.31 6.56
N ARG A 298 5.53 -17.74 5.49
CA ARG A 298 5.97 -17.58 4.11
C ARG A 298 5.31 -16.34 3.52
N ILE A 299 6.13 -15.37 3.11
CA ILE A 299 5.72 -14.15 2.40
C ILE A 299 6.31 -14.19 0.98
N PRO A 300 5.60 -13.70 -0.05
CA PRO A 300 6.18 -13.51 -1.37
C PRO A 300 7.46 -12.67 -1.33
N CYS A 301 8.36 -12.90 -2.28
CA CYS A 301 9.64 -12.18 -2.42
C CYS A 301 10.69 -12.45 -1.31
N GLU A 302 10.31 -12.42 -0.02
CA GLU A 302 11.23 -12.78 1.08
C GLU A 302 11.36 -14.31 1.28
N GLY A 303 10.32 -15.09 1.00
CA GLY A 303 10.30 -16.53 1.27
C GLY A 303 9.86 -16.82 2.71
N VAL A 304 10.58 -17.69 3.41
CA VAL A 304 10.27 -18.06 4.81
C VAL A 304 11.03 -17.13 5.75
N LEU A 305 10.31 -16.40 6.59
CA LEU A 305 10.87 -15.45 7.54
C LEU A 305 11.69 -16.14 8.64
N ASP A 306 12.77 -15.50 9.10
CA ASP A 306 13.52 -15.94 10.29
C ASP A 306 12.93 -15.41 11.63
N GLU A 307 13.59 -15.72 12.75
CA GLU A 307 13.11 -15.39 14.11
C GLU A 307 13.04 -13.87 14.33
N ASP A 308 14.07 -13.13 13.88
CA ASP A 308 14.12 -11.66 13.96
C ASP A 308 13.04 -11.03 13.06
N GLU A 309 12.83 -11.61 11.86
CA GLU A 309 11.82 -11.18 10.88
C GLU A 309 10.37 -11.45 11.33
N MET A 310 10.15 -12.50 12.12
CA MET A 310 8.88 -12.78 12.77
C MET A 310 8.59 -11.82 13.93
N GLU A 311 9.58 -11.47 14.76
CA GLU A 311 9.42 -10.39 15.77
C GLU A 311 9.08 -9.05 15.11
N TRP A 312 9.73 -8.73 13.99
CA TRP A 312 9.40 -7.61 13.10
C TRP A 312 7.95 -7.61 12.63
N LEU A 313 7.47 -8.74 12.10
CA LEU A 313 6.09 -8.85 11.61
C LEU A 313 5.07 -8.64 12.75
N TYR A 314 5.32 -9.21 13.94
CA TYR A 314 4.44 -9.01 15.10
C TYR A 314 4.44 -7.56 15.61
N ALA A 315 5.59 -6.89 15.62
CA ALA A 315 5.67 -5.48 16.01
C ALA A 315 4.88 -4.57 15.05
N ILE A 316 4.98 -4.82 13.73
CA ILE A 316 4.20 -4.09 12.71
C ILE A 316 2.70 -4.38 12.88
N LEU A 317 2.30 -5.63 13.11
CA LEU A 317 0.89 -5.99 13.29
C LEU A 317 0.28 -5.39 14.57
N ALA A 318 1.03 -5.33 15.67
CA ALA A 318 0.58 -4.66 16.89
C ALA A 318 0.35 -3.15 16.66
N VAL A 319 1.31 -2.47 16.02
CA VAL A 319 1.17 -1.06 15.63
C VAL A 319 -0.02 -0.85 14.69
N ALA A 320 -0.22 -1.73 13.71
CA ALA A 320 -1.35 -1.67 12.78
C ALA A 320 -2.71 -1.84 13.48
N VAL A 321 -2.81 -2.68 14.52
CA VAL A 321 -4.05 -2.81 15.31
C VAL A 321 -4.29 -1.58 16.17
N ASP A 322 -3.29 -1.12 16.93
CA ASP A 322 -3.44 0.04 17.83
C ASP A 322 -3.76 1.32 17.04
N MET A 323 -3.03 1.59 15.93
CA MET A 323 -3.34 2.70 15.02
C MET A 323 -4.69 2.48 14.34
N GLY A 324 -4.98 1.26 13.90
CA GLY A 324 -6.18 0.90 13.15
C GLY A 324 -7.46 1.16 13.91
N ASN A 325 -7.51 0.77 15.19
CA ASN A 325 -8.61 1.09 16.11
C ASN A 325 -8.73 2.60 16.28
N SER A 326 -7.62 3.29 16.60
CA SER A 326 -7.65 4.74 16.83
C SER A 326 -8.11 5.54 15.61
N PHE A 327 -7.79 5.10 14.39
CA PHE A 327 -8.27 5.73 13.15
C PHE A 327 -9.78 5.57 12.91
N ILE A 328 -10.40 4.50 13.40
CA ILE A 328 -11.85 4.25 13.24
C ILE A 328 -12.70 4.71 14.44
N ASP A 329 -12.09 5.17 15.52
CA ASP A 329 -12.78 5.66 16.73
C ASP A 329 -13.84 6.72 16.36
N TYR A 330 -15.00 6.62 17.01
CA TYR A 330 -16.24 7.38 16.76
C TYR A 330 -16.90 7.21 15.37
N SER A 331 -16.34 6.40 14.45
CA SER A 331 -16.88 6.20 13.09
C SER A 331 -18.01 5.17 13.02
N GLU A 332 -18.59 4.96 11.83
CA GLU A 332 -19.55 3.88 11.58
C GLU A 332 -18.94 2.46 11.59
N TYR A 333 -17.62 2.34 11.65
CA TYR A 333 -16.88 1.08 11.74
C TYR A 333 -16.43 0.72 13.16
N ASP A 334 -16.55 1.67 14.10
CA ASP A 334 -16.15 1.54 15.50
C ASP A 334 -16.92 0.41 16.23
N PRO A 335 -16.24 -0.57 16.84
CA PRO A 335 -16.89 -1.64 17.61
C PRO A 335 -17.38 -1.20 19.00
N ASP A 336 -16.83 -0.15 19.61
CA ASP A 336 -17.24 0.36 20.94
C ASP A 336 -17.14 1.90 21.07
N PRO A 337 -17.93 2.69 20.32
CA PRO A 337 -17.95 4.18 20.32
C PRO A 337 -18.46 4.83 21.63
N ALA A 338 -18.37 4.10 22.74
CA ALA A 338 -18.55 4.60 24.10
C ALA A 338 -17.23 4.65 24.90
N ASN A 339 -16.16 4.00 24.42
CA ASN A 339 -14.86 3.90 25.09
C ASN A 339 -13.74 4.13 24.05
N PRO A 340 -13.18 5.35 23.95
CA PRO A 340 -12.14 5.66 22.96
C PRO A 340 -10.89 4.79 23.12
N ASP A 341 -10.31 4.39 21.98
CA ASP A 341 -9.09 3.56 21.85
C ASP A 341 -7.96 4.40 21.20
N PRO A 342 -7.34 5.35 21.95
CA PRO A 342 -6.26 6.18 21.43
C PRO A 342 -4.97 5.38 21.22
N PHE A 343 -4.24 5.69 20.15
CA PHE A 343 -2.93 5.09 19.87
C PHE A 343 -1.89 5.56 20.89
N ASP A 344 -1.25 4.66 21.64
CA ASP A 344 -0.07 5.03 22.43
C ASP A 344 1.18 5.07 21.53
N LEU A 345 1.78 6.26 21.40
CA LEU A 345 3.06 6.47 20.72
C LEU A 345 4.17 5.53 21.21
N ALA A 346 4.08 5.02 22.44
CA ALA A 346 5.03 4.05 22.97
C ALA A 346 4.96 2.66 22.31
N THR A 347 3.88 2.27 21.62
CA THR A 347 3.82 0.98 20.89
C THR A 347 4.89 0.91 19.80
N LEU A 348 5.25 2.05 19.18
CA LEU A 348 6.34 2.14 18.18
C LEU A 348 7.73 1.77 18.74
N ASN A 349 7.94 1.74 20.06
CA ASN A 349 9.24 1.38 20.64
C ASN A 349 9.70 -0.03 20.25
N GLY A 350 8.78 -0.97 20.00
CA GLY A 350 9.15 -2.31 19.51
C GLY A 350 9.81 -2.27 18.13
N ILE A 351 9.27 -1.45 17.21
CA ILE A 351 9.87 -1.21 15.89
C ILE A 351 11.23 -0.49 16.03
N LEU A 352 11.38 0.42 17.00
CA LEU A 352 12.67 1.06 17.27
C LEU A 352 13.72 0.06 17.76
N GLU A 353 13.40 -0.79 18.75
CA GLU A 353 14.34 -1.79 19.27
C GLU A 353 14.83 -2.75 18.16
N LEU A 354 13.94 -3.14 17.25
CA LEU A 354 14.22 -4.00 16.09
C LEU A 354 14.99 -3.30 14.94
N LEU A 355 15.13 -1.97 15.00
CA LEU A 355 16.03 -1.15 14.17
C LEU A 355 17.41 -0.93 14.81
N ASP A 356 17.73 -1.61 15.92
CA ASP A 356 18.87 -1.32 16.80
C ASP A 356 18.80 0.08 17.47
N LEU A 357 17.62 0.71 17.52
CA LEU A 357 17.40 2.03 18.09
C LEU A 357 16.92 1.94 19.56
N PRO A 358 17.28 2.89 20.42
CA PRO A 358 16.79 2.92 21.79
C PRO A 358 15.27 3.21 21.86
N PRO A 359 14.53 2.58 22.78
CA PRO A 359 13.10 2.83 23.02
C PRO A 359 12.91 4.19 23.72
N ILE A 360 12.91 5.27 22.94
CA ILE A 360 12.87 6.66 23.42
C ILE A 360 11.49 7.30 23.37
N LEU A 361 10.49 6.66 22.74
CA LEU A 361 9.18 7.26 22.57
C LEU A 361 8.38 7.21 23.88
N PRO A 362 7.91 8.37 24.39
CA PRO A 362 7.14 8.42 25.62
C PRO A 362 5.74 7.84 25.41
N SER A 363 5.14 7.31 26.48
CA SER A 363 3.72 6.95 26.47
C SER A 363 2.89 8.22 26.35
N VAL A 364 2.20 8.36 25.22
CA VAL A 364 1.41 9.53 24.79
C VAL A 364 0.26 9.00 23.94
N GLU A 365 -0.95 9.08 24.51
CA GLU A 365 -2.22 8.75 23.85
C GLU A 365 -2.52 9.77 22.74
N ILE A 366 -2.67 9.30 21.51
CA ILE A 366 -3.06 10.05 20.32
C ILE A 366 -4.41 9.50 19.84
N ASP A 367 -5.47 10.24 20.09
CA ASP A 367 -6.79 9.98 19.53
C ASP A 367 -6.81 10.48 18.07
N PHE A 368 -6.61 9.55 17.12
CA PHE A 368 -6.68 9.87 15.69
C PHE A 368 -8.13 10.12 15.24
N GLY A 369 -9.07 9.28 15.66
CA GLY A 369 -10.50 9.31 15.33
C GLY A 369 -11.16 10.66 15.58
N ALA A 370 -10.83 11.33 16.69
CA ALA A 370 -11.34 12.66 17.03
C ALA A 370 -11.02 13.76 16.00
N ASN A 371 -10.07 13.53 15.08
CA ASN A 371 -9.76 14.45 13.98
C ASN A 371 -10.63 14.19 12.73
N TYR A 372 -11.41 13.09 12.71
CA TYR A 372 -12.21 12.62 11.57
C TYR A 372 -13.74 12.68 11.79
N VAL A 373 -14.21 13.40 12.82
CA VAL A 373 -15.63 13.56 13.21
C VAL A 373 -16.21 14.93 12.82
#